data_AF-A0A6G5A742-F1
#
_entry.id   AF-A0A6G5A742-F1
#
_cell.length_a   1.000
_cell.length_b   1.000
_cell.length_c   1.000
_cell.angle_alpha   90.00
_cell.angle_beta   90.00
_cell.angle_gamma   90.00
#
_symmetry.space_group_name_H-M   'P 1'
#
loop_
_entity.id
_entity.type
_entity.pdbx_description
1 polymer ?
#
loop_
_entity_poly.entity_id
_entity_poly.type
_entity_poly.pdbx_seq_one_letter_code
_entity_poly.pdbx_strand_id
1 'polypeptide(L)'
;AHGLIIESNRAFFTSHRARQGDDLLSREIEEMKLLLGSCVLLFLWVTYAEHGTTPHRCLKPPALGICRPFYKVFYFNYSEYKCTKLKKGLCIGGNNHFPSQMSCQIACMRIEGKKPKRCLETAETCNCTADSRSWFFDHKRNYCRMYNHTKCAGGVNRFESEEDCMKICQNTAKPK
;
A
#
# COMPACT_ATOMS: atom_id res chain seq x y z
N ALA A 1 81.08 -8.01 9.00
CA ALA A 1 80.14 -7.05 8.39
C ALA A 1 79.01 -7.74 7.57
N HIS A 2 78.56 -8.95 7.94
CA HIS A 2 77.48 -9.68 7.24
C HIS A 2 76.15 -9.75 8.02
N GLY A 3 76.13 -9.38 9.31
CA GLY A 3 74.94 -9.44 10.17
C GLY A 3 74.01 -8.23 10.09
N LEU A 4 74.53 -7.05 9.77
CA LEU A 4 73.76 -5.78 9.78
C LEU A 4 72.90 -5.55 8.52
N ILE A 5 73.18 -6.25 7.41
CA ILE A 5 72.44 -6.09 6.14
C ILE A 5 71.13 -6.92 6.17
N ILE A 6 71.09 -8.02 6.93
CA ILE A 6 69.93 -8.93 6.97
C ILE A 6 68.80 -8.34 7.83
N GLU A 7 69.11 -7.65 8.93
CA GLU A 7 68.09 -7.06 9.81
C GLU A 7 67.37 -5.84 9.17
N SER A 8 68.09 -5.01 8.43
CA SER A 8 67.51 -3.84 7.73
C SER A 8 66.47 -4.26 6.67
N ASN A 9 66.78 -5.31 5.89
CA ASN A 9 65.85 -5.84 4.90
C ASN A 9 64.60 -6.49 5.55
N ARG A 10 64.75 -7.13 6.71
CA ARG A 10 63.61 -7.74 7.43
C ARG A 10 62.63 -6.68 7.95
N ALA A 11 63.13 -5.56 8.47
CA ALA A 11 62.31 -4.44 8.96
C ALA A 11 61.61 -3.67 7.82
N PHE A 12 62.25 -3.55 6.65
CA PHE A 12 61.66 -2.91 5.46
C PHE A 12 60.52 -3.76 4.88
N PHE A 13 60.71 -5.07 4.76
CA PHE A 13 59.69 -5.99 4.24
C PHE A 13 58.49 -6.17 5.20
N THR A 14 58.69 -6.14 6.52
CA THR A 14 57.57 -6.19 7.48
C THR A 14 56.74 -4.91 7.47
N SER A 15 57.37 -3.73 7.33
CA SER A 15 56.69 -2.43 7.22
C SER A 15 55.88 -2.29 5.93
N HIS A 16 56.42 -2.73 4.79
CA HIS A 16 55.70 -2.69 3.50
C HIS A 16 54.51 -3.65 3.48
N ARG A 17 54.65 -4.86 4.05
CA ARG A 17 53.55 -5.84 4.15
C ARG A 17 52.44 -5.40 5.11
N ALA A 18 52.76 -4.67 6.18
CA ALA A 18 51.78 -4.07 7.08
C ALA A 18 50.99 -2.94 6.39
N ARG A 19 51.66 -1.97 5.75
CA ARG A 19 50.98 -0.91 4.98
C ARG A 19 50.11 -1.44 3.86
N GLN A 20 50.56 -2.49 3.16
CA GLN A 20 49.80 -3.12 2.08
C GLN A 20 48.59 -3.93 2.59
N GLY A 21 48.62 -4.41 3.85
CA GLY A 21 47.47 -5.03 4.52
C GLY A 21 46.46 -4.00 5.05
N ASP A 22 46.93 -2.87 5.57
CA ASP A 22 46.08 -1.77 6.06
C ASP A 22 45.33 -1.06 4.92
N ASP A 23 45.96 -0.89 3.75
CA ASP A 23 45.31 -0.36 2.53
C ASP A 23 44.28 -1.32 1.92
N LEU A 24 44.53 -2.64 1.99
CA LEU A 24 43.57 -3.66 1.51
C LEU A 24 42.35 -3.71 2.43
N LEU A 25 42.55 -3.73 3.74
CA LEU A 25 41.48 -3.74 4.75
C LEU A 25 40.65 -2.45 4.67
N SER A 26 41.29 -1.30 4.46
CA SER A 26 40.59 -0.02 4.29
C SER A 26 39.74 0.01 3.00
N ARG A 27 40.24 -0.56 1.90
CA ARG A 27 39.45 -0.71 0.66
C ARG A 27 38.28 -1.68 0.82
N GLU A 28 38.48 -2.81 1.49
CA GLU A 28 37.38 -3.75 1.78
C GLU A 28 36.32 -3.13 2.70
N ILE A 29 36.71 -2.31 3.68
CA ILE A 29 35.79 -1.58 4.56
C ILE A 29 35.00 -0.50 3.79
N GLU A 30 35.63 0.25 2.88
CA GLU A 30 34.93 1.24 2.04
C GLU A 30 33.98 0.58 1.04
N GLU A 31 34.35 -0.54 0.41
CA GLU A 31 33.46 -1.34 -0.45
C GLU A 31 32.27 -1.90 0.36
N MET A 32 32.51 -2.38 1.58
CA MET A 32 31.44 -2.81 2.49
C MET A 32 30.51 -1.66 2.89
N LYS A 33 31.02 -0.44 3.12
CA LYS A 33 30.19 0.74 3.40
C LYS A 33 29.33 1.15 2.20
N LEU A 34 29.84 1.05 0.98
CA LEU A 34 29.10 1.29 -0.26
C LEU A 34 27.97 0.26 -0.47
N LEU A 35 28.24 -1.01 -0.20
CA LEU A 35 27.24 -2.08 -0.26
C LEU A 35 26.18 -1.94 0.85
N LEU A 36 26.59 -1.61 2.08
CA LEU A 36 25.66 -1.37 3.19
C LEU A 36 24.82 -0.10 2.97
N GLY A 37 25.41 0.98 2.44
CA GLY A 37 24.71 2.22 2.13
C GLY A 37 23.68 2.06 1.01
N SER A 38 24.02 1.34 -0.05
CA SER A 38 23.06 1.02 -1.13
C SER A 38 21.94 0.08 -0.65
N CYS A 39 22.24 -0.89 0.21
CA CYS A 39 21.21 -1.71 0.87
C CYS A 39 20.26 -0.86 1.71
N VAL A 40 20.77 0.06 2.55
CA VAL A 40 19.92 0.94 3.39
C VAL A 40 19.03 1.84 2.54
N LEU A 41 19.54 2.42 1.44
CA LEU A 41 18.74 3.23 0.53
C LEU A 41 17.65 2.42 -0.18
N LEU A 42 17.96 1.18 -0.59
CA LEU A 42 16.97 0.26 -1.15
C LEU A 42 15.93 -0.15 -0.10
N PHE A 43 16.32 -0.42 1.14
CA PHE A 43 15.38 -0.70 2.24
C PHE A 43 14.50 0.50 2.56
N LEU A 44 15.04 1.72 2.59
CA LEU A 44 14.26 2.95 2.77
C LEU A 44 13.31 3.21 1.59
N TRP A 45 13.72 2.88 0.37
CA TRP A 45 12.87 3.00 -0.81
C TRP A 45 11.76 1.94 -0.82
N VAL A 46 12.06 0.69 -0.46
CA VAL A 46 11.08 -0.41 -0.34
C VAL A 46 10.08 -0.13 0.78
N THR A 47 10.53 0.30 1.95
CA THR A 47 9.64 0.69 3.06
C THR A 47 8.77 1.89 2.72
N TYR A 48 9.28 2.87 1.95
CA TYR A 48 8.47 4.00 1.48
C TYR A 48 7.42 3.56 0.44
N ALA A 49 7.76 2.62 -0.46
CA ALA A 49 6.90 2.17 -1.54
C ALA A 49 5.73 1.27 -1.11
N GLU A 50 5.77 0.66 0.08
CA GLU A 50 4.73 -0.27 0.55
C GLU A 50 3.52 0.38 1.24
N HIS A 51 3.55 1.67 1.56
CA HIS A 51 2.45 2.28 2.27
C HIS A 51 1.37 2.73 1.29
N GLY A 52 0.37 1.87 1.10
CA GLY A 52 -0.96 2.28 0.68
C GLY A 52 -1.51 3.29 1.70
N THR A 53 -1.14 4.56 1.56
CA THR A 53 -1.43 5.62 2.55
C THR A 53 -2.92 5.86 2.72
N THR A 54 -3.45 5.50 3.90
CA THR A 54 -4.79 5.87 4.35
C THR A 54 -4.97 7.38 4.17
N PRO A 55 -6.03 7.86 3.49
CA PRO A 55 -6.15 9.29 3.18
C PRO A 55 -6.08 10.16 4.43
N HIS A 56 -5.44 11.32 4.34
CA HIS A 56 -5.20 12.20 5.50
C HIS A 56 -6.48 12.56 6.28
N ARG A 57 -7.63 12.70 5.59
CA ARG A 57 -8.94 12.90 6.23
C ARG A 57 -9.38 11.76 7.16
N CYS A 58 -8.92 10.54 6.90
CA CYS A 58 -9.22 9.33 7.66
C CYS A 58 -8.25 9.14 8.84
N LEU A 59 -7.07 9.78 8.82
CA LEU A 59 -6.11 9.72 9.91
C LEU A 59 -6.53 10.57 11.11
N LYS A 60 -7.33 11.61 10.87
CA LYS A 60 -7.75 12.55 11.92
C LYS A 60 -8.97 12.02 12.67
N PRO A 61 -9.00 12.12 14.01
CA PRO A 61 -10.22 11.89 14.78
C PRO A 61 -11.37 12.77 14.28
N PRO A 62 -12.63 12.30 14.37
CA PRO A 62 -13.78 13.14 14.08
C PRO A 62 -13.87 14.32 15.06
N ALA A 63 -14.14 15.53 14.57
CA ALA A 63 -14.39 16.67 15.44
C ALA A 63 -15.85 16.62 15.92
N LEU A 64 -16.11 16.06 17.09
CA LEU A 64 -17.47 15.86 17.61
C LEU A 64 -18.00 17.10 18.35
N GLY A 65 -19.29 17.39 18.18
CA GLY A 65 -20.01 18.45 18.91
C GLY A 65 -21.46 18.08 19.21
N ILE A 66 -22.16 18.87 20.04
CA ILE A 66 -23.58 18.67 20.39
C ILE A 66 -24.45 19.61 19.54
N CYS A 67 -25.30 19.06 18.68
CA CYS A 67 -26.32 19.86 17.96
C CYS A 67 -27.49 19.01 17.44
N ARG A 68 -28.49 19.68 16.85
CA ARG A 68 -29.67 19.05 16.23
C ARG A 68 -29.23 18.31 14.95
N PRO A 69 -29.26 16.97 14.91
CA PRO A 69 -28.55 16.21 13.88
C PRO A 69 -29.30 16.17 12.55
N PHE A 70 -28.55 16.25 11.45
CA PHE A 70 -28.98 15.72 10.16
C PHE A 70 -28.67 14.21 10.07
N TYR A 71 -29.43 13.53 9.22
CA TYR A 71 -29.62 12.07 9.16
C TYR A 71 -28.32 11.23 8.99
N LYS A 72 -28.34 9.98 9.50
CA LYS A 72 -27.37 8.86 9.33
C LYS A 72 -25.96 9.26 8.81
N VAL A 73 -25.07 9.70 9.70
CA VAL A 73 -23.66 9.99 9.39
C VAL A 73 -22.72 8.92 9.94
N PHE A 74 -21.67 8.59 9.21
CA PHE A 74 -20.58 7.68 9.60
C PHE A 74 -19.24 8.41 9.61
N TYR A 75 -18.31 7.99 10.45
CA TYR A 75 -16.92 8.48 10.47
C TYR A 75 -15.96 7.30 10.55
N PHE A 76 -14.72 7.50 10.11
CA PHE A 76 -13.68 6.48 10.24
C PHE A 76 -12.93 6.63 11.56
N ASN A 77 -12.98 5.59 12.38
CA ASN A 77 -12.17 5.47 13.57
C ASN A 77 -10.85 4.78 13.19
N TYR A 78 -9.76 5.55 13.10
CA TYR A 78 -8.46 5.03 12.71
C TYR A 78 -7.88 4.04 13.72
N SER A 79 -8.06 4.27 15.02
CA SER A 79 -7.48 3.40 16.07
C SER A 79 -8.13 2.01 16.11
N GLU A 80 -9.43 1.93 15.81
CA GLU A 80 -10.16 0.67 15.66
C GLU A 80 -10.16 0.14 14.21
N TYR A 81 -9.58 0.92 13.28
CA TYR A 81 -9.64 0.68 11.84
C TYR A 81 -11.06 0.35 11.35
N LYS A 82 -12.05 1.15 11.77
CA LYS A 82 -13.48 0.85 11.61
C LYS A 82 -14.33 2.07 11.26
N CYS A 83 -15.28 1.89 10.35
CA CYS A 83 -16.32 2.88 10.09
C CYS A 83 -17.44 2.78 11.13
N THR A 84 -17.66 3.86 11.88
CA THR A 84 -18.59 3.93 13.00
C THR A 84 -19.71 4.93 12.73
N LYS A 85 -20.94 4.54 13.06
CA LYS A 85 -22.11 5.41 12.94
C LYS A 85 -22.09 6.46 14.07
N LEU A 86 -22.35 7.70 13.73
CA LEU A 86 -22.44 8.79 14.69
C LEU A 86 -23.63 8.59 15.64
N LYS A 87 -23.42 8.81 16.94
CA LYS A 87 -24.49 8.71 17.95
C LYS A 87 -25.50 9.85 17.77
N LYS A 88 -26.77 9.59 18.12
CA LYS A 88 -27.86 10.58 18.03
C LYS A 88 -27.54 11.79 18.91
N GLY A 89 -27.81 12.99 18.41
CA GLY A 89 -27.55 14.25 19.13
C GLY A 89 -26.10 14.77 19.02
N LEU A 90 -25.25 14.06 18.30
CA LEU A 90 -23.91 14.54 17.96
C LEU A 90 -23.86 15.05 16.52
N CYS A 91 -22.99 16.02 16.32
CA CYS A 91 -22.58 16.51 15.02
C CYS A 91 -21.08 16.29 14.83
N ILE A 92 -20.65 16.38 13.59
CA ILE A 92 -19.26 16.15 13.20
C ILE A 92 -18.77 17.31 12.33
N GLY A 93 -17.60 17.85 12.68
CA GLY A 93 -16.85 18.81 11.89
C GLY A 93 -15.67 18.15 11.17
N GLY A 94 -15.11 18.86 10.19
CA GLY A 94 -14.02 18.35 9.34
C GLY A 94 -14.51 17.33 8.30
N ASN A 95 -13.57 16.65 7.64
CA ASN A 95 -13.86 15.82 6.45
C ASN A 95 -13.90 14.31 6.71
N ASN A 96 -13.78 13.89 7.97
CA ASN A 96 -13.91 12.49 8.38
C ASN A 96 -15.39 12.13 8.63
N HIS A 97 -16.26 12.42 7.67
CA HIS A 97 -17.68 12.06 7.76
C HIS A 97 -18.20 11.59 6.40
N PHE A 98 -19.21 10.74 6.44
CA PHE A 98 -19.70 9.98 5.30
C PHE A 98 -21.21 9.73 5.41
N PRO A 99 -21.95 9.76 4.29
CA PRO A 99 -23.39 9.52 4.29
C PRO A 99 -23.78 8.05 4.50
N SER A 100 -22.83 7.12 4.37
CA SER A 100 -23.08 5.68 4.53
C SER A 100 -21.86 4.95 5.07
N GLN A 101 -22.08 3.79 5.71
CA GLN A 101 -20.99 2.91 6.14
C GLN A 101 -20.09 2.54 4.95
N MET A 102 -20.71 2.27 3.82
CA MET A 102 -20.02 1.89 2.59
C MET A 102 -19.10 3.00 2.08
N SER A 103 -19.61 4.23 1.95
CA SER A 103 -18.80 5.38 1.50
C SER A 103 -17.63 5.68 2.44
N CYS A 104 -17.78 5.43 3.75
CA CYS A 104 -16.68 5.48 4.70
C CYS A 104 -15.64 4.37 4.44
N GLN A 105 -16.07 3.13 4.25
CA GLN A 105 -15.19 1.99 4.01
C GLN A 105 -14.38 2.18 2.74
N ILE A 106 -15.01 2.61 1.64
CA ILE A 106 -14.34 2.90 0.37
C ILE A 106 -13.24 3.94 0.54
N ALA A 107 -13.55 5.00 1.26
CA ALA A 107 -12.64 6.12 1.39
C ALA A 107 -11.50 5.85 2.37
N CYS A 108 -11.73 5.09 3.43
CA CYS A 108 -10.79 5.01 4.55
C CYS A 108 -10.27 3.60 4.87
N MET A 109 -10.96 2.54 4.46
CA MET A 109 -10.57 1.16 4.71
C MET A 109 -9.98 0.56 3.44
N ARG A 110 -8.65 0.55 3.34
CA ARG A 110 -7.97 -0.40 2.45
C ARG A 110 -8.06 -1.77 3.14
N ILE A 111 -8.96 -2.62 2.66
CA ILE A 111 -8.97 -4.03 3.08
C ILE A 111 -7.88 -4.73 2.27
N GLU A 112 -6.71 -4.87 2.87
CA GLU A 112 -5.67 -5.78 2.37
C GLU A 112 -6.13 -7.22 2.58
N GLY A 113 -6.87 -7.73 1.60
CA GLY A 113 -7.11 -9.15 1.46
C GLY A 113 -7.07 -9.51 -0.02
N LYS A 114 -6.56 -10.70 -0.34
CA LYS A 114 -6.57 -11.24 -1.69
C LYS A 114 -8.00 -11.19 -2.23
N LYS A 115 -8.25 -10.29 -3.18
CA LYS A 115 -9.53 -10.19 -3.87
C LYS A 115 -9.79 -11.46 -4.67
N PRO A 116 -11.06 -11.89 -4.82
CA PRO A 116 -11.38 -12.97 -5.74
C PRO A 116 -10.78 -12.66 -7.12
N LYS A 117 -10.20 -13.66 -7.79
CA LYS A 117 -9.52 -13.47 -9.08
C LYS A 117 -10.39 -12.72 -10.09
N ARG A 118 -11.69 -13.05 -10.17
CA ARG A 118 -12.66 -12.37 -11.04
C ARG A 118 -12.73 -10.86 -10.83
N CYS A 119 -12.50 -10.37 -9.62
CA CYS A 119 -12.54 -8.94 -9.30
C CYS A 119 -11.26 -8.21 -9.74
N LEU A 120 -10.20 -8.95 -10.06
CA LEU A 120 -8.93 -8.41 -10.54
C LEU A 120 -8.88 -8.34 -12.07
N GLU A 121 -9.82 -8.98 -12.77
CA GLU A 121 -9.89 -8.97 -14.22
C GLU A 121 -10.50 -7.67 -14.75
N THR A 122 -10.19 -7.27 -15.97
CA THR A 122 -10.79 -6.09 -16.61
C THR A 122 -12.21 -6.41 -17.09
N ALA A 123 -13.08 -5.40 -17.12
CA ALA A 123 -14.35 -5.55 -17.82
C ALA A 123 -14.09 -5.79 -19.31
N GLU A 124 -14.66 -6.87 -19.85
CA GLU A 124 -14.60 -7.16 -21.27
C GLU A 124 -15.73 -6.44 -22.01
N THR A 125 -15.36 -5.85 -23.15
CA THR A 125 -16.27 -5.28 -24.14
C THR A 125 -15.80 -5.70 -25.52
N CYS A 126 -16.72 -5.87 -26.45
CA CYS A 126 -16.42 -6.26 -27.84
C CYS A 126 -17.29 -5.45 -28.81
N ASN A 127 -16.86 -5.33 -30.06
CA ASN A 127 -17.56 -4.56 -31.10
C ASN A 127 -18.80 -5.29 -31.63
N CYS A 128 -19.76 -5.60 -30.77
CA CYS A 128 -21.10 -6.00 -31.17
C CYS A 128 -22.14 -5.13 -30.46
N THR A 129 -23.41 -5.39 -30.74
CA THR A 129 -24.52 -4.60 -30.22
C THR A 129 -24.46 -4.52 -28.69
N ALA A 130 -24.65 -3.30 -28.17
CA ALA A 130 -24.85 -3.08 -26.75
C ALA A 130 -26.04 -3.93 -26.29
N ASP A 131 -25.86 -4.64 -25.18
CA ASP A 131 -26.85 -5.56 -24.63
C ASP A 131 -27.58 -4.91 -23.46
N SER A 132 -26.83 -4.62 -22.41
CA SER A 132 -27.37 -4.17 -21.13
C SER A 132 -26.35 -3.33 -20.36
N ARG A 133 -26.84 -2.60 -19.34
CA ARG A 133 -25.96 -1.99 -18.33
C ARG A 133 -25.53 -3.07 -17.35
N SER A 134 -24.25 -3.10 -17.02
CA SER A 134 -23.69 -4.01 -16.03
C SER A 134 -22.67 -3.29 -15.17
N TRP A 135 -22.26 -3.92 -14.08
CA TRP A 135 -21.26 -3.43 -13.15
C TRP A 135 -20.01 -4.30 -13.20
N PHE A 136 -18.84 -3.69 -13.07
CA PHE A 136 -17.57 -4.38 -12.91
C PHE A 136 -16.79 -3.79 -11.75
N PHE A 137 -15.94 -4.58 -11.12
CA PHE A 137 -15.06 -4.09 -10.07
C PHE A 137 -13.79 -3.47 -10.63
N ASP A 138 -13.60 -2.17 -10.45
CA ASP A 138 -12.37 -1.48 -10.80
C ASP A 138 -11.36 -1.67 -9.67
N HIS A 139 -10.52 -2.71 -9.77
CA HIS A 139 -9.56 -3.04 -8.70
C HIS A 139 -8.52 -1.95 -8.44
N LYS A 140 -8.26 -1.06 -9.41
CA LYS A 140 -7.36 0.09 -9.24
C LYS A 140 -8.01 1.19 -8.39
N ARG A 141 -9.32 1.38 -8.54
CA ARG A 141 -10.11 2.35 -7.76
C ARG A 141 -10.76 1.75 -6.52
N ASN A 142 -10.69 0.42 -6.36
CA ASN A 142 -11.31 -0.35 -5.29
C ASN A 142 -12.83 -0.10 -5.19
N TYR A 143 -13.51 0.04 -6.34
CA TYR A 143 -14.93 0.42 -6.41
C TYR A 143 -15.63 -0.18 -7.65
N CYS A 144 -16.93 -0.42 -7.56
CA CYS A 144 -17.73 -0.94 -8.67
C CYS A 144 -18.19 0.18 -9.62
N ARG A 145 -18.02 -0.02 -10.92
CA ARG A 145 -18.38 0.95 -11.94
C ARG A 145 -19.34 0.36 -12.95
N MET A 146 -20.31 1.17 -13.37
CA MET A 146 -21.25 0.81 -14.42
C MET A 146 -20.59 0.94 -15.80
N TYR A 147 -20.91 0.03 -16.70
CA TYR A 147 -20.50 0.05 -18.11
C TYR A 147 -21.58 -0.53 -19.02
N ASN A 148 -21.46 -0.26 -20.33
CA ASN A 148 -22.31 -0.87 -21.35
C ASN A 148 -21.71 -2.23 -21.74
N HIS A 149 -22.34 -3.31 -21.31
CA HIS A 149 -21.97 -4.66 -21.70
C HIS A 149 -22.52 -4.97 -23.10
N THR A 150 -21.77 -5.73 -23.86
CA THR A 150 -22.06 -6.11 -25.25
C THR A 150 -22.35 -7.59 -25.33
N LYS A 151 -23.27 -8.03 -26.20
CA LYS A 151 -23.76 -9.43 -26.23
C LYS A 151 -22.65 -10.49 -26.35
N CYS A 152 -21.55 -10.13 -26.99
CA CYS A 152 -20.38 -11.00 -27.21
C CYS A 152 -19.38 -11.03 -26.04
N ALA A 153 -19.54 -10.21 -24.99
CA ALA A 153 -18.54 -10.09 -23.94
C ALA A 153 -18.75 -11.18 -22.87
N GLY A 154 -17.72 -12.02 -22.65
CA GLY A 154 -17.77 -13.19 -21.77
C GLY A 154 -17.13 -12.99 -20.39
N GLY A 155 -16.54 -11.82 -20.12
CA GLY A 155 -15.75 -11.55 -18.92
C GLY A 155 -16.46 -11.82 -17.60
N VAL A 156 -15.73 -12.41 -16.64
CA VAL A 156 -16.26 -12.81 -15.32
C VAL A 156 -16.33 -11.65 -14.32
N ASN A 157 -15.67 -10.52 -14.58
CA ASN A 157 -15.83 -9.29 -13.79
C ASN A 157 -17.11 -8.54 -14.20
N ARG A 158 -18.26 -9.19 -14.09
CA ARG A 158 -19.57 -8.68 -14.48
C ARG A 158 -20.60 -9.01 -13.41
N PHE A 159 -21.39 -8.01 -13.03
CA PHE A 159 -22.46 -8.07 -12.05
C PHE A 159 -23.68 -7.28 -12.54
N GLU A 160 -24.87 -7.72 -12.14
CA GLU A 160 -26.13 -7.07 -12.53
C GLU A 160 -26.41 -5.81 -11.69
N SER A 161 -25.94 -5.79 -10.44
CA SER A 161 -26.11 -4.68 -9.50
C SER A 161 -24.78 -4.18 -8.92
N GLU A 162 -24.74 -2.91 -8.54
CA GLU A 162 -23.62 -2.34 -7.79
C GLU A 162 -23.44 -3.06 -6.44
N GLU A 163 -24.56 -3.40 -5.79
CA GLU A 163 -24.59 -4.02 -4.47
C GLU A 163 -23.95 -5.40 -4.47
N ASP A 164 -24.25 -6.24 -5.47
CA ASP A 164 -23.63 -7.57 -5.62
C ASP A 164 -22.15 -7.46 -5.93
N CYS A 165 -21.79 -6.55 -6.85
CA CYS A 165 -20.40 -6.29 -7.19
C CYS A 165 -19.60 -5.90 -5.94
N MET A 166 -20.13 -4.96 -5.15
CA MET A 166 -19.45 -4.47 -3.95
C MET A 166 -19.39 -5.55 -2.87
N LYS A 167 -20.48 -6.30 -2.66
CA LYS A 167 -20.52 -7.41 -1.71
C LYS A 167 -19.47 -8.48 -1.99
N ILE A 168 -19.28 -8.83 -3.28
CA ILE A 168 -18.37 -9.89 -3.71
C ILE A 168 -16.91 -9.42 -3.75
N CYS A 169 -16.66 -8.21 -4.27
CA CYS A 169 -15.31 -7.76 -4.60
C CYS A 169 -14.66 -6.83 -3.58
N GLN A 170 -15.43 -6.25 -2.66
CA GLN A 170 -14.91 -5.32 -1.68
C GLN A 170 -14.59 -5.98 -0.33
N ASN A 171 -15.37 -7.01 0.07
CA ASN A 171 -15.15 -7.75 1.30
C ASN A 171 -14.30 -8.99 1.05
N THR A 172 -13.02 -8.95 1.39
CA THR A 172 -12.20 -10.16 1.46
C THR A 172 -12.11 -10.62 2.91
N ALA A 173 -12.69 -11.79 3.18
CA ALA A 173 -12.52 -12.48 4.44
C ALA A 173 -11.07 -13.00 4.57
N LYS A 174 -10.55 -13.03 5.80
CA LYS A 174 -9.30 -13.73 6.13
C LYS A 174 -9.38 -15.19 5.63
N PRO A 175 -8.32 -15.74 5.01
CA PRO A 175 -8.22 -17.18 4.82
C PRO A 175 -8.35 -17.88 6.19
N LYS A 176 -9.15 -18.94 6.27
CA LYS A 176 -9.17 -19.86 7.41
C LYS A 176 -7.85 -20.60 7.53
#